data_AF-A0A3P9PYG8-F1
#
_entry.id   AF-A0A3P9PYG8-F1
#
_cell.length_a   1.000
_cell.length_b   1.000
_cell.length_c   1.000
_cell.angle_alpha   90.00
_cell.angle_beta   90.00
_cell.angle_gamma   90.00
#
_symmetry.space_group_name_H-M   'P 1'
#
loop_
_entity.id
_entity.type
_entity.pdbx_description
1 polymer ?
#
loop_
_entity_poly.entity_id
_entity_poly.type
_entity_poly.pdbx_seq_one_letter_code
_entity_poly.pdbx_strand_id
1 'polypeptide(L)'
;KVILNMWTISLRRENKFRPPKMQKSTFPHFLLDKELQGKIRVFGEKILDYSLSLCQGNYDYLDRLQDDLLLKIISFLQLKDRFVLAQLSKRFKMLCNSEKFWELIVKNDCPNYNPELEDLAKQPFMENYIWLNRQKRKHKCQRALWVFEYRTIE
;
A
#
# COMPACT_ATOMS: atom_id res chain seq x y z
N LYS A 1 -3.82 -2.92 21.56
CA LYS A 1 -2.99 -2.49 22.73
C LYS A 1 -1.85 -1.62 22.20
N VAL A 2 -1.50 -0.54 22.88
CA VAL A 2 -0.35 0.32 22.55
C VAL A 2 0.86 -0.17 23.33
N ILE A 3 2.01 -0.31 22.66
CA ILE A 3 3.26 -0.71 23.28
C ILE A 3 4.33 0.30 22.87
N LEU A 4 4.91 0.98 23.86
CA LEU A 4 6.00 1.93 23.66
C LEU A 4 7.28 1.36 24.25
N ASN A 5 8.26 1.11 23.38
CA ASN A 5 9.60 0.68 23.76
C ASN A 5 10.52 1.90 23.77
N MET A 6 11.17 2.16 24.90
CA MET A 6 12.07 3.28 25.10
C MET A 6 13.47 2.79 25.40
N TRP A 7 14.44 3.29 24.64
CA TRP A 7 15.86 3.05 24.86
C TRP A 7 16.48 4.28 25.54
N THR A 8 17.13 4.09 26.67
CA THR A 8 17.90 5.14 27.32
C THR A 8 19.36 5.00 26.88
N ILE A 9 19.81 5.88 25.99
CA ILE A 9 21.22 5.94 25.59
C ILE A 9 21.96 6.75 26.66
N SER A 10 22.99 6.18 27.26
CA SER A 10 23.83 6.89 28.23
C SER A 10 25.30 6.47 28.10
N LEU A 11 26.21 7.41 28.32
CA LEU A 11 27.65 7.16 28.29
C LEU A 11 28.19 6.45 29.54
N ARG A 12 27.37 6.33 30.59
CA ARG A 12 27.78 5.71 31.86
C ARG A 12 27.90 4.21 31.71
N ARG A 13 29.02 3.64 32.19
CA ARG A 13 29.32 2.20 32.07
C ARG A 13 28.24 1.32 32.73
N GLU A 14 27.64 1.79 33.84
CA GLU A 14 26.54 1.10 34.53
C GLU A 14 25.27 0.89 33.69
N ASN A 15 25.10 1.61 32.58
CA ASN A 15 23.93 1.54 31.73
C ASN A 15 24.21 0.93 30.34
N LYS A 16 25.44 0.49 30.05
CA LYS A 16 25.86 0.02 28.72
C LYS A 16 25.06 -1.19 28.17
N PHE A 17 24.34 -1.92 29.04
CA PHE A 17 23.56 -3.09 28.66
C PHE A 17 22.14 -3.09 29.23
N ARG A 18 21.61 -1.91 29.60
CA ARG A 18 20.26 -1.84 30.17
C ARG A 18 19.23 -2.16 29.08
N PRO A 19 18.29 -3.11 29.32
CA PRO A 19 17.25 -3.42 28.36
C PRO A 19 16.29 -2.23 28.17
N PRO A 20 15.56 -2.18 27.05
CA PRO A 20 14.59 -1.13 26.81
C PRO A 20 13.48 -1.19 27.85
N LYS A 21 13.02 0.00 28.27
CA LYS A 21 11.81 0.10 29.07
C LYS A 21 10.59 -0.08 28.16
N MET A 22 9.64 -0.88 28.59
CA MET A 22 8.41 -1.14 27.85
C MET A 22 7.21 -0.64 28.66
N GLN A 23 6.44 0.27 28.07
CA GLN A 23 5.17 0.73 28.62
C GLN A 23 4.03 0.17 27.75
N LYS A 24 3.09 -0.55 28.35
CA LYS A 24 1.93 -1.14 27.67
C LYS A 24 0.65 -0.44 28.13
N SER A 25 -0.24 -0.15 27.20
CA SER A 25 -1.56 0.42 27.50
C SER A 25 -2.66 -0.22 26.63
N THR A 26 -3.88 -0.27 27.12
CA THR A 26 -5.05 -0.61 26.31
C THR A 26 -5.43 0.60 25.44
N PHE A 27 -6.17 0.41 24.34
CA PHE A 27 -6.56 1.55 23.51
C PHE A 27 -7.41 2.58 24.28
N PRO A 28 -8.41 2.18 25.09
CA PRO A 28 -9.18 3.14 25.87
C PRO A 28 -8.33 3.90 26.89
N HIS A 29 -7.38 3.23 27.57
CA HIS A 29 -6.51 3.91 28.53
C HIS A 29 -5.51 4.84 27.85
N PHE A 30 -4.97 4.47 26.71
CA PHE A 30 -4.08 5.34 25.94
C PHE A 30 -4.77 6.64 25.51
N LEU A 31 -6.06 6.60 25.16
CA LEU A 31 -6.82 7.80 24.79
C LEU A 31 -6.96 8.81 25.94
N LEU A 32 -6.95 8.33 27.19
CA LEU A 32 -7.04 9.16 28.40
C LEU A 32 -5.67 9.59 28.93
N ASP A 33 -4.62 8.82 28.65
CA ASP A 33 -3.27 9.04 29.17
C ASP A 33 -2.51 10.13 28.38
N LYS A 34 -2.64 11.38 28.85
CA LYS A 34 -1.97 12.55 28.27
C LYS A 34 -0.44 12.52 28.43
N GLU A 35 0.07 11.85 29.45
CA GLU A 35 1.51 11.73 29.66
C GLU A 35 2.13 10.82 28.58
N LEU A 36 1.50 9.66 28.34
CA LEU A 36 1.94 8.72 27.30
C LEU A 36 1.77 9.31 25.88
N GLN A 37 0.68 10.05 25.63
CA GLN A 37 0.52 10.82 24.39
C GLN A 37 1.63 11.86 24.22
N GLY A 38 2.02 12.56 25.30
CA GLY A 38 3.14 13.51 25.29
C GLY A 38 4.47 12.85 24.92
N LYS A 39 4.73 11.62 25.38
CA LYS A 39 5.94 10.86 25.01
C LYS A 39 5.94 10.48 23.53
N ILE A 40 4.78 10.18 22.94
CA ILE A 40 4.66 9.90 21.50
C ILE A 40 4.77 11.17 20.66
N ARG A 41 4.33 12.32 21.19
CA ARG A 41 4.44 13.62 20.50
C ARG A 41 5.88 13.99 20.13
N VAL A 42 6.87 13.45 20.83
CA VAL A 42 8.30 13.60 20.50
C VAL A 42 8.63 13.11 19.08
N PHE A 43 7.88 12.13 18.56
CA PHE A 43 8.02 11.66 17.18
C PHE A 43 7.33 12.58 16.15
N GLY A 44 6.58 13.59 16.61
CA GLY A 44 5.84 14.54 15.78
C GLY A 44 4.33 14.40 15.91
N GLU A 45 3.60 15.50 15.65
CA GLU A 45 2.14 15.56 15.79
C GLU A 45 1.43 14.58 14.86
N LYS A 46 1.90 14.44 13.62
CA LYS A 46 1.34 13.48 12.65
C LYS A 46 1.33 12.04 13.17
N ILE A 47 2.37 11.64 13.91
CA ILE A 47 2.47 10.28 14.46
C ILE A 47 1.54 10.12 15.65
N LEU A 48 1.38 11.17 16.47
CA LEU A 48 0.40 11.17 17.55
C LEU A 48 -1.03 11.07 17.01
N ASP A 49 -1.38 11.89 16.03
CA ASP A 49 -2.71 11.90 15.40
C ASP A 49 -3.03 10.55 14.75
N TYR A 50 -2.04 9.97 14.06
CA TYR A 50 -2.15 8.63 13.50
C TYR A 50 -2.38 7.58 14.59
N SER A 51 -1.61 7.63 15.69
CA SER A 51 -1.74 6.69 16.80
C SER A 51 -3.10 6.81 17.51
N LEU A 52 -3.61 8.03 17.68
CA LEU A 52 -4.94 8.29 18.25
C LEU A 52 -6.05 7.77 17.35
N SER A 53 -5.95 8.02 16.04
CA SER A 53 -6.89 7.53 15.04
C SER A 53 -6.99 6.00 15.07
N LEU A 54 -5.84 5.30 15.14
CA LEU A 54 -5.82 3.85 15.30
C LEU A 54 -6.51 3.39 16.59
N CYS A 55 -6.27 4.08 17.72
CA CYS A 55 -6.87 3.73 19.00
C CYS A 55 -8.39 3.99 19.05
N GLN A 56 -8.89 4.90 18.22
CA GLN A 56 -10.31 5.19 18.03
C GLN A 56 -11.02 4.22 17.07
N GLY A 57 -10.27 3.32 16.42
CA GLY A 57 -10.83 2.36 15.46
C GLY A 57 -10.72 2.78 13.99
N ASN A 58 -10.08 3.92 13.71
CA ASN A 58 -9.83 4.38 12.34
C ASN A 58 -8.57 3.71 11.80
N TYR A 59 -8.74 2.51 11.23
CA TYR A 59 -7.65 1.75 10.64
C TYR A 59 -7.61 1.90 9.12
N ASP A 60 -6.43 2.16 8.58
CA ASP A 60 -6.16 2.03 7.15
C ASP A 60 -6.05 0.55 6.77
N TYR A 61 -7.20 -0.11 6.61
CA TYR A 61 -7.24 -1.54 6.29
C TYR A 61 -6.55 -1.87 4.96
N LEU A 62 -6.71 -0.99 3.96
CA LEU A 62 -6.13 -1.18 2.63
C LEU A 62 -4.60 -1.18 2.65
N ASP A 63 -3.97 -0.33 3.46
CA ASP A 63 -2.51 -0.29 3.53
C ASP A 63 -1.91 -1.43 4.38
N ARG A 64 -2.74 -2.13 5.16
CA ARG A 64 -2.33 -3.28 5.97
C ARG A 64 -2.54 -4.62 5.29
N LEU A 65 -3.33 -4.67 4.23
CA LEU A 65 -3.60 -5.87 3.46
C LEU A 65 -2.34 -6.36 2.74
N GLN A 66 -2.24 -7.66 2.48
CA GLN A 66 -1.16 -8.21 1.65
C GLN A 66 -1.39 -7.88 0.18
N ASP A 67 -0.30 -7.73 -0.58
CA ASP A 67 -0.35 -7.33 -1.99
C ASP A 67 -1.20 -8.28 -2.85
N ASP A 68 -1.14 -9.60 -2.63
CA ASP A 68 -1.93 -10.56 -3.42
C ASP A 68 -3.46 -10.41 -3.17
N LEU A 69 -3.88 -10.06 -1.94
CA LEU A 69 -5.28 -9.77 -1.63
C LEU A 69 -5.71 -8.43 -2.23
N LEU A 70 -4.83 -7.44 -2.15
CA LEU A 70 -5.07 -6.11 -2.72
C LEU A 70 -5.24 -6.20 -4.23
N LEU A 71 -4.40 -6.98 -4.93
CA LEU A 71 -4.53 -7.24 -6.36
C LEU A 71 -5.88 -7.85 -6.73
N LYS A 72 -6.36 -8.83 -5.95
CA LYS A 72 -7.70 -9.40 -6.15
C LYS A 72 -8.79 -8.34 -5.98
N ILE A 73 -8.74 -7.54 -4.91
CA ILE A 73 -9.72 -6.46 -4.69
C ILE A 73 -9.73 -5.49 -5.87
N ILE A 74 -8.55 -5.03 -6.30
CA ILE A 74 -8.42 -4.07 -7.41
C ILE A 74 -8.95 -4.68 -8.73
N SER A 75 -8.77 -6.00 -8.94
CA SER A 75 -9.27 -6.67 -10.15
C SER A 75 -10.79 -6.64 -10.28
N PHE A 76 -11.54 -6.55 -9.18
CA PHE A 76 -13.02 -6.44 -9.22
C PHE A 76 -13.51 -5.02 -9.47
N LEU A 77 -12.65 -4.02 -9.37
CA LEU A 77 -13.03 -2.62 -9.60
C LEU A 77 -13.19 -2.34 -11.09
N GLN A 78 -13.95 -1.30 -11.44
CA GLN A 78 -14.04 -0.87 -12.83
C GLN A 78 -12.72 -0.26 -13.31
N LEU A 79 -12.46 -0.33 -14.60
CA LEU A 79 -11.21 0.17 -15.21
C LEU A 79 -10.89 1.62 -14.79
N LYS A 80 -11.91 2.49 -14.70
CA LYS A 80 -11.75 3.88 -14.25
C LYS A 80 -11.20 3.97 -12.83
N ASP A 81 -11.78 3.22 -11.90
CA ASP A 81 -11.41 3.27 -10.48
C ASP A 81 -10.03 2.68 -10.22
N ARG A 82 -9.62 1.68 -11.03
CA ARG A 82 -8.26 1.13 -11.03
C ARG A 82 -7.22 2.22 -11.33
N PHE A 83 -7.52 3.17 -12.23
CA PHE A 83 -6.62 4.29 -12.55
C PHE A 83 -6.56 5.35 -11.46
N VAL A 84 -7.68 5.64 -10.80
CA VAL A 84 -7.70 6.56 -9.66
C VAL A 84 -6.85 5.99 -8.53
N LEU A 85 -7.01 4.70 -8.21
CA LEU A 85 -6.21 4.02 -7.17
C LEU A 85 -4.71 4.09 -7.44
N ALA A 86 -4.28 3.91 -8.70
CA ALA A 86 -2.88 4.00 -9.08
C ALA A 86 -2.25 5.39 -8.83
N GLN A 87 -3.06 6.44 -8.67
CA GLN A 87 -2.60 7.80 -8.38
C GLN A 87 -2.56 8.11 -6.87
N LEU A 88 -3.28 7.35 -6.04
CA LEU A 88 -3.38 7.61 -4.59
C LEU A 88 -2.09 7.30 -3.84
N SER A 89 -1.38 6.23 -4.20
CA SER A 89 -0.15 5.85 -3.49
C SER A 89 0.88 5.20 -4.42
N LYS A 90 2.17 5.32 -4.04
CA LYS A 90 3.27 4.64 -4.74
C LYS A 90 3.06 3.12 -4.76
N ARG A 91 2.50 2.56 -3.70
CA ARG A 91 2.23 1.11 -3.58
C ARG A 91 1.17 0.66 -4.58
N PHE A 92 0.03 1.37 -4.65
CA PHE A 92 -1.00 1.08 -5.66
C PHE A 92 -0.47 1.27 -7.07
N LYS A 93 0.34 2.31 -7.32
CA LYS A 93 1.02 2.51 -8.60
C LYS A 93 1.88 1.31 -8.98
N MET A 94 2.66 0.76 -8.06
CA MET A 94 3.48 -0.43 -8.33
C MET A 94 2.63 -1.66 -8.62
N LEU A 95 1.57 -1.89 -7.82
CA LEU A 95 0.66 -3.02 -8.00
C LEU A 95 -0.08 -2.98 -9.33
N CYS A 96 -0.64 -1.84 -9.72
CA CYS A 96 -1.31 -1.66 -11.00
C CYS A 96 -0.35 -1.75 -12.22
N ASN A 97 0.97 -1.66 -11.99
CA ASN A 97 1.99 -1.85 -13.02
C ASN A 97 2.62 -3.25 -13.02
N SER A 98 2.25 -4.11 -12.07
CA SER A 98 2.76 -5.47 -11.93
C SER A 98 2.19 -6.40 -13.00
N GLU A 99 2.94 -7.46 -13.34
CA GLU A 99 2.49 -8.47 -14.30
C GLU A 99 1.28 -9.26 -13.78
N LYS A 100 1.35 -9.68 -12.51
CA LYS A 100 0.25 -10.37 -11.81
C LYS A 100 -1.08 -9.62 -11.91
N PHE A 101 -1.05 -8.29 -11.81
CA PHE A 101 -2.23 -7.48 -11.98
C PHE A 101 -2.86 -7.65 -13.37
N TRP A 102 -2.07 -7.51 -14.42
CA TRP A 102 -2.57 -7.60 -15.79
C TRP A 102 -3.03 -9.01 -16.16
N GLU A 103 -2.39 -10.05 -15.61
CA GLU A 103 -2.87 -11.43 -15.74
C GLU A 103 -4.26 -11.61 -15.12
N LEU A 104 -4.46 -11.09 -13.90
CA LEU A 104 -5.76 -11.14 -13.22
C LEU A 104 -6.85 -10.39 -14.00
N ILE A 105 -6.49 -9.24 -14.57
CA ILE A 105 -7.40 -8.42 -15.39
C ILE A 105 -7.84 -9.20 -16.63
N VAL A 106 -6.89 -9.81 -17.35
CA VAL A 106 -7.21 -10.62 -18.54
C VAL A 106 -8.07 -11.82 -18.16
N LYS A 107 -7.74 -12.51 -17.07
CA LYS A 107 -8.53 -13.65 -16.58
C LYS A 107 -9.97 -13.27 -16.21
N ASN A 108 -10.17 -12.12 -15.55
CA ASN A 108 -11.48 -11.72 -15.06
C ASN A 108 -12.34 -11.00 -16.11
N ASP A 109 -11.73 -10.17 -16.94
CA ASP A 109 -12.47 -9.30 -17.89
C ASP A 109 -12.63 -9.95 -19.28
N CYS A 110 -11.92 -11.04 -19.60
CA CYS A 110 -12.10 -11.80 -20.85
C CYS A 110 -13.03 -13.01 -20.66
N PRO A 111 -14.30 -12.95 -21.11
CA PRO A 111 -15.25 -14.07 -20.95
C PRO A 111 -14.85 -15.35 -21.69
N ASN A 112 -13.97 -15.26 -22.70
CA ASN A 112 -13.49 -16.40 -23.49
C ASN A 112 -12.07 -16.86 -23.10
N TYR A 113 -11.63 -16.55 -21.87
CA TYR A 113 -10.34 -17.01 -21.39
C TYR A 113 -10.30 -18.55 -21.34
N ASN A 114 -9.47 -19.18 -22.17
CA ASN A 114 -9.28 -20.64 -22.21
C ASN A 114 -7.81 -21.00 -21.91
N PRO A 115 -7.51 -22.25 -21.48
CA PRO A 115 -6.14 -22.70 -21.21
C PRO A 115 -5.22 -22.64 -22.44
N GLU A 116 -5.76 -22.81 -23.65
CA GLU A 116 -5.00 -22.72 -24.90
C GLU A 116 -4.43 -21.31 -25.14
N LEU A 117 -5.16 -20.26 -24.75
CA LEU A 117 -4.69 -18.87 -24.78
C LEU A 117 -3.57 -18.62 -23.76
N GLU A 118 -3.57 -19.34 -22.62
CA GLU A 118 -2.48 -19.28 -21.63
C GLU A 118 -1.21 -19.93 -22.17
N ASP A 119 -1.34 -21.05 -22.90
CA ASP A 119 -0.21 -21.70 -23.56
C ASP A 119 0.29 -20.95 -24.81
N LEU A 120 -0.61 -20.30 -25.55
CA LEU A 120 -0.24 -19.36 -26.61
C LEU A 120 0.50 -18.15 -26.04
N ALA A 121 0.08 -17.61 -24.89
CA ALA A 121 0.72 -16.45 -24.25
C ALA A 121 2.15 -16.73 -23.78
N LYS A 122 2.49 -17.99 -23.44
CA LYS A 122 3.84 -18.45 -23.06
C LYS A 122 4.77 -18.67 -24.25
N GLN A 123 4.25 -18.61 -25.49
CA GLN A 123 5.12 -18.73 -26.65
C GLN A 123 6.01 -17.48 -26.77
N PRO A 124 7.32 -17.61 -27.02
CA PRO A 124 8.26 -16.48 -27.03
C PRO A 124 7.85 -15.33 -27.95
N PHE A 125 7.16 -15.66 -29.05
CA PHE A 125 6.62 -14.68 -29.99
C PHE A 125 5.42 -13.91 -29.42
N MET A 126 4.51 -14.60 -28.74
CA MET A 126 3.36 -13.98 -28.08
C MET A 126 3.77 -13.27 -26.80
N GLU A 127 4.77 -13.74 -26.06
CA GLU A 127 5.39 -13.00 -24.96
C GLU A 127 5.93 -11.66 -25.46
N ASN A 128 6.62 -11.63 -26.61
CA ASN A 128 7.07 -10.39 -27.25
C ASN A 128 5.91 -9.49 -27.72
N TYR A 129 4.85 -10.05 -28.30
CA TYR A 129 3.68 -9.29 -28.75
C TYR A 129 2.86 -8.72 -27.58
N ILE A 130 2.64 -9.52 -26.53
CA ILE A 130 2.00 -9.14 -25.29
C ILE A 130 2.88 -8.11 -24.57
N TRP A 131 4.20 -8.27 -24.55
CA TRP A 131 5.14 -7.29 -24.00
C TRP A 131 5.09 -5.97 -24.78
N LEU A 132 5.10 -6.00 -26.12
CA LEU A 132 4.97 -4.82 -26.98
C LEU A 132 3.62 -4.12 -26.77
N ASN A 133 2.53 -4.88 -26.67
CA ASN A 133 1.22 -4.32 -26.37
C ASN A 133 1.08 -3.85 -24.91
N ARG A 134 1.76 -4.49 -23.95
CA ARG A 134 1.91 -4.01 -22.57
C ARG A 134 2.68 -2.70 -22.56
N GLN A 135 3.75 -2.54 -23.34
CA GLN A 135 4.46 -1.27 -23.48
C GLN A 135 3.57 -0.20 -24.10
N LYS A 136 2.86 -0.51 -25.18
CA LYS A 136 1.90 0.43 -25.79
C LYS A 136 0.77 0.83 -24.83
N ARG A 137 0.24 -0.10 -24.04
CA ARG A 137 -0.79 0.18 -23.02
C ARG A 137 -0.21 0.91 -21.80
N LYS A 138 1.03 0.64 -21.38
CA LYS A 138 1.77 1.40 -20.37
C LYS A 138 2.00 2.84 -20.84
N HIS A 139 2.44 3.06 -22.08
CA HIS A 139 2.57 4.38 -22.68
C HIS A 139 1.21 5.07 -22.88
N LYS A 140 0.15 4.32 -23.19
CA LYS A 140 -1.22 4.86 -23.30
C LYS A 140 -1.79 5.21 -21.93
N CYS A 141 -1.52 4.41 -20.89
CA CYS A 141 -1.87 4.71 -19.50
C CYS A 141 -1.03 5.87 -18.96
N GLN A 142 0.27 5.95 -19.28
CA GLN A 142 1.11 7.10 -18.95
C GLN A 142 0.64 8.36 -19.68
N ARG A 143 0.30 8.29 -20.97
CA ARG A 143 -0.31 9.44 -21.69
C ARG A 143 -1.68 9.81 -21.12
N ALA A 144 -2.50 8.85 -20.72
CA ALA A 144 -3.78 9.12 -20.07
C ALA A 144 -3.61 9.70 -18.65
N LEU A 145 -2.59 9.27 -17.91
CA LEU A 145 -2.17 9.86 -16.62
C LEU A 145 -1.69 11.31 -16.82
N TRP A 146 -0.88 11.58 -17.85
CA TRP A 146 -0.47 12.94 -18.22
C TRP A 146 -1.66 13.81 -18.65
N VAL A 147 -2.60 13.28 -19.45
CA VAL A 147 -3.79 14.04 -19.87
C VAL A 147 -4.76 14.31 -18.71
N PHE A 148 -4.80 13.44 -17.70
CA PHE A 148 -5.57 13.68 -16.47
C PHE A 148 -4.88 14.67 -15.52
N GLU A 149 -3.55 14.59 -15.34
CA GLU A 149 -2.77 15.55 -14.52
C GLU A 149 -2.90 17.00 -15.02
N TYR A 150 -3.01 17.22 -16.34
CA TYR A 150 -3.22 18.55 -16.93
C TYR A 150 -4.66 19.06 -16.88
N ARG A 151 -5.65 18.22 -16.60
CA ARG A 151 -7.08 18.63 -16.49
C ARG A 151 -7.54 18.93 -15.07
N THR A 152 -6.70 18.70 -14.07
CA THR A 152 -6.97 19.00 -12.66
C THR A 152 -6.26 20.28 -12.15
N ILE A 153 -5.65 21.06 -13.06
CA ILE A 153 -4.98 22.34 -12.78
C ILE A 153 -5.74 23.54 -13.40
N GLU A 154 -6.92 23.32 -13.99
CA GLU A 154 -7.89 24.36 -14.36
C GLU A 154 -9.18 24.18 -13.55
#